data_AF-A0A1Q9UVC1-F1
#
_entry.id   AF-A0A1Q9UVC1-F1
#
_cell.length_a   1.000
_cell.length_b   1.000
_cell.length_c   1.000
_cell.angle_alpha   90.00
_cell.angle_beta   90.00
_cell.angle_gamma   90.00
#
_symmetry.space_group_name_H-M   'P 1'
#
loop_
_entity.id
_entity.type
_entity.pdbx_description
1 polymer ?
#
loop_
_entity_poly.entity_id
_entity_poly.type
_entity_poly.pdbx_seq_one_letter_code
_entity_poly.pdbx_strand_id
1 'polypeptide(L)'
;MTVLVEYVCAACRVHHEAWVERPIPAVISCASCACPARRRFGGALMRAASPPEAPAVQDRTSCREAPDIPGICTLIPTAARSLAARARRDTRALEAEIAHQEAAIAAGTLDPTASPVTPYHGHHP
;
A
#
# COMPACT_ATOMS: atom_id res chain seq x y z
N MET A 1 -6.73 27.46 -5.99
CA MET A 1 -6.64 26.03 -6.39
C MET A 1 -7.93 25.35 -5.99
N THR A 2 -8.63 24.77 -6.95
CA THR A 2 -9.90 24.07 -6.75
C THR A 2 -9.66 22.57 -6.58
N VAL A 3 -10.51 21.92 -5.80
CA VAL A 3 -10.50 20.47 -5.57
C VAL A 3 -11.94 19.94 -5.67
N LEU A 4 -12.10 18.73 -6.18
CA LEU A 4 -13.40 18.06 -6.25
C LEU A 4 -13.69 17.34 -4.94
N VAL A 5 -14.85 17.57 -4.35
CA VAL A 5 -15.22 17.04 -3.02
C VAL A 5 -16.65 16.51 -3.04
N GLU A 6 -16.86 15.35 -2.41
CA GLU A 6 -18.17 14.73 -2.24
C GLU A 6 -18.91 15.30 -1.00
N TYR A 7 -20.19 15.62 -1.18
CA TYR A 7 -21.09 16.05 -0.12
C TYR A 7 -22.36 15.19 -0.10
N VAL A 8 -22.84 14.89 1.12
CA VAL A 8 -24.08 14.15 1.33
C VAL A 8 -25.09 15.00 2.08
N CYS A 9 -26.30 15.10 1.51
CA CYS A 9 -27.40 15.79 2.17
C CYS A 9 -28.06 14.89 3.22
N ALA A 10 -28.27 15.39 4.44
CA ALA A 10 -28.97 14.62 5.47
C ALA A 10 -30.48 14.48 5.19
N ALA A 11 -31.08 15.44 4.46
CA ALA A 11 -32.52 15.47 4.19
C ALA A 11 -32.91 14.52 3.06
N CYS A 12 -32.35 14.71 1.85
CA CYS A 12 -32.69 13.89 0.69
C CYS A 12 -31.73 12.71 0.46
N ARG A 13 -30.66 12.58 1.26
CA ARG A 13 -29.61 11.56 1.12
C ARG A 13 -28.90 11.52 -0.24
N VAL A 14 -29.09 12.54 -1.07
CA VAL A 14 -28.38 12.68 -2.35
C VAL A 14 -26.90 12.94 -2.10
N HIS A 15 -26.09 12.20 -2.83
CA HIS A 15 -24.66 12.40 -2.98
C HIS A 15 -24.42 13.30 -4.19
N HIS A 16 -23.55 14.29 -4.06
CA HIS A 16 -23.13 15.10 -5.19
C HIS A 16 -21.71 15.60 -4.99
N GLU A 17 -21.05 15.89 -6.10
CA GLU A 17 -19.68 16.37 -6.16
C GLU A 17 -19.68 17.86 -6.45
N ALA A 18 -18.81 18.61 -5.77
CA ALA A 18 -18.65 20.04 -5.98
C ALA A 18 -17.17 20.42 -6.08
N TRP A 19 -16.84 21.23 -7.08
CA TRP A 19 -15.55 21.91 -7.15
C TRP A 19 -15.53 23.05 -6.13
N VAL A 20 -14.59 22.99 -5.19
CA VAL A 20 -14.47 23.96 -4.10
C VAL A 20 -13.04 24.46 -3.96
N GLU A 21 -12.89 25.72 -3.54
CA GLU A 21 -11.59 26.31 -3.25
C GLU A 21 -11.12 25.95 -1.83
N ARG A 22 -9.80 26.06 -1.60
CA ARG A 22 -9.24 25.95 -0.24
C ARG A 22 -9.45 27.27 0.50
N PRO A 23 -9.90 27.26 1.77
CA PRO A 23 -10.15 26.08 2.61
C PRO A 23 -11.46 25.36 2.28
N ILE A 24 -11.41 24.03 2.19
CA ILE A 24 -12.56 23.20 1.79
C ILE A 24 -13.69 23.35 2.82
N PRO A 25 -14.90 23.80 2.42
CA PRO A 25 -16.04 23.93 3.32
C PRO A 25 -16.44 22.59 3.96
N ALA A 26 -16.90 22.63 5.20
CA ALA A 26 -17.46 21.44 5.87
C ALA A 26 -18.90 21.16 5.43
N VAL A 27 -19.60 22.19 4.93
CA VAL A 27 -21.01 22.15 4.55
C VAL A 27 -21.22 23.00 3.30
N ILE A 28 -22.04 22.52 2.37
CA ILE A 28 -22.56 23.28 1.23
C ILE A 28 -24.07 23.07 1.08
N SER A 29 -24.73 23.85 0.23
CA SER A 29 -26.14 23.63 -0.10
C SER A 29 -26.30 22.44 -1.05
N CYS A 30 -27.26 21.55 -0.76
CA CYS A 30 -27.54 20.41 -1.63
C CYS A 30 -28.13 20.87 -2.97
N ALA A 31 -27.57 20.38 -4.09
CA ALA A 31 -28.07 20.68 -5.43
C ALA A 31 -29.50 20.20 -5.71
N SER A 32 -30.03 19.24 -4.92
CA SER A 32 -31.37 18.67 -5.13
C SER A 32 -32.46 19.31 -4.27
N CYS A 33 -32.17 19.65 -3.01
CA CYS A 33 -33.18 20.13 -2.05
C CYS A 33 -32.80 21.40 -1.30
N ALA A 34 -31.66 22.02 -1.63
CA ALA A 34 -31.08 23.19 -0.96
C ALA A 34 -30.76 23.04 0.54
N CYS A 35 -31.13 21.93 1.20
CA CYS A 35 -30.75 21.68 2.59
C CYS A 35 -29.23 21.51 2.76
N PRO A 36 -28.69 21.72 3.98
CA PRO A 36 -27.28 21.53 4.27
C PRO A 36 -26.77 20.12 3.93
N ALA A 37 -25.75 20.06 3.10
CA ALA A 37 -25.01 18.84 2.75
C ALA A 37 -23.62 18.87 3.41
N ARG A 38 -23.29 17.82 4.14
CA ARG A 38 -22.02 17.72 4.87
C ARG A 38 -20.97 17.07 3.99
N ARG A 39 -19.74 17.58 4.09
CA ARG A 39 -18.58 16.98 3.44
C ARG A 39 -18.43 15.54 3.89
N ARG A 40 -18.35 14.63 2.93
CA ARG A 40 -18.11 13.22 3.19
C ARG A 40 -16.66 12.90 2.83
N PHE A 41 -15.94 12.32 3.78
CA PHE A 41 -14.68 11.66 3.51
C PHE A 41 -14.99 10.16 3.38
N GLY A 42 -15.32 9.71 2.18
CA GLY A 42 -15.71 8.32 1.96
C GLY A 42 -15.20 7.84 0.63
N GLY A 43 -14.48 6.71 0.63
CA GLY A 43 -14.04 6.02 -0.59
C GLY A 43 -15.20 5.40 -1.37
N ALA A 44 -16.25 6.16 -1.70
CA ALA A 44 -17.31 5.69 -2.60
C ALA A 44 -16.72 5.28 -3.97
N LEU A 45 -15.69 6.00 -4.42
CA LEU A 45 -14.83 5.61 -5.56
C LEU A 45 -14.05 4.30 -5.34
N MET A 46 -13.95 3.81 -4.10
CA MET A 46 -13.26 2.57 -3.73
C MET A 46 -14.24 1.44 -3.39
N ARG A 47 -15.55 1.69 -3.30
CA ARG A 47 -16.55 0.64 -2.96
C ARG A 47 -16.83 -0.32 -4.11
N ALA A 48 -16.57 0.09 -5.34
CA ALA A 48 -16.70 -0.74 -6.54
C ALA A 48 -15.36 -1.36 -6.99
N ALA A 49 -14.26 -0.95 -6.38
CA ALA A 49 -12.97 -1.58 -6.64
C ALA A 49 -12.90 -2.84 -5.79
N SER A 50 -13.05 -4.01 -6.42
CA SER A 50 -12.49 -5.23 -5.84
C SER A 50 -11.03 -4.91 -5.50
N PRO A 51 -10.52 -5.26 -4.30
CA PRO A 51 -9.10 -5.16 -4.04
C PRO A 51 -8.39 -5.88 -5.19
N PRO A 52 -7.36 -5.26 -5.81
CA PRO A 52 -6.57 -5.99 -6.79
C PRO A 52 -6.14 -7.28 -6.13
N GLU A 53 -6.36 -8.40 -6.82
CA GLU A 53 -5.87 -9.70 -6.37
C GLU A 53 -4.40 -9.49 -6.00
N ALA A 54 -4.08 -9.72 -4.72
CA ALA A 54 -2.72 -9.54 -4.25
C ALA A 54 -1.85 -10.35 -5.21
N PRO A 55 -0.85 -9.74 -5.88
CA PRO A 55 0.01 -10.49 -6.77
C PRO A 55 0.50 -11.68 -5.98
N ALA A 56 0.30 -12.88 -6.52
CA ALA A 56 0.75 -14.10 -5.88
C ALA A 56 2.18 -13.84 -5.40
N VAL A 57 2.45 -14.04 -4.11
CA VAL A 57 3.79 -13.91 -3.55
C VAL A 57 4.62 -14.92 -4.31
N GLN A 58 5.25 -14.48 -5.40
CA GLN A 58 6.21 -15.30 -6.09
C GLN A 58 7.37 -15.42 -5.11
N ASP A 59 7.67 -16.66 -4.72
CA ASP A 59 8.81 -16.99 -3.88
C ASP A 59 10.11 -16.83 -4.68
N ARG A 60 10.31 -15.62 -5.19
CA ARG A 60 11.40 -15.25 -6.05
C ARG A 60 11.70 -13.80 -5.71
N THR A 61 12.65 -13.61 -4.81
CA THR A 61 13.59 -12.50 -5.00
C THR A 61 14.88 -13.16 -5.40
N SER A 62 14.93 -13.56 -6.67
CA SER A 62 16.21 -13.79 -7.29
C SER A 62 16.87 -12.42 -7.46
N CYS A 63 18.19 -12.33 -7.28
CA CYS A 63 18.95 -11.12 -7.58
C CYS A 63 18.71 -10.54 -8.98
N ARG A 64 18.18 -11.35 -9.90
CA ARG A 64 17.81 -10.96 -11.26
C ARG A 64 16.63 -9.99 -11.32
N GLU A 65 15.78 -9.94 -10.31
CA GLU A 65 14.57 -9.09 -10.29
C GLU A 65 14.81 -7.70 -9.71
N ALA A 66 15.95 -7.51 -9.05
CA ALA A 66 16.41 -6.25 -8.51
C ALA A 66 17.93 -6.08 -8.73
N PRO A 67 18.40 -6.16 -9.99
CA PRO A 67 19.83 -6.12 -10.31
C PRO A 67 20.47 -4.76 -10.01
N ASP A 68 19.64 -3.72 -9.88
CA ASP A 68 20.02 -2.35 -9.55
C ASP A 68 20.29 -2.14 -8.04
N ILE A 69 19.95 -3.12 -7.20
CA ILE A 69 20.04 -3.01 -5.74
C ILE A 69 21.32 -3.71 -5.23
N PRO A 70 22.31 -2.95 -4.72
CA PRO A 70 23.58 -3.54 -4.28
C PRO A 70 23.41 -4.55 -3.15
N GLY A 71 24.16 -5.65 -3.22
CA GLY A 71 24.22 -6.65 -2.14
C GLY A 71 23.04 -7.62 -2.06
N ILE A 72 22.06 -7.54 -2.98
CA ILE A 72 20.86 -8.37 -2.91
C ILE A 72 21.14 -9.86 -3.16
N CYS A 73 22.16 -10.20 -3.96
CA CYS A 73 22.52 -11.58 -4.29
C CYS A 73 22.98 -12.41 -3.10
N THR A 74 23.54 -11.75 -2.08
CA THR A 74 24.10 -12.41 -0.91
C THR A 74 23.10 -12.50 0.23
N LEU A 75 21.85 -12.05 0.04
CA LEU A 75 20.83 -12.06 1.08
C LEU A 75 19.94 -13.30 0.98
N ILE A 76 19.45 -13.75 2.14
CA ILE A 76 18.32 -14.68 2.19
C ILE A 76 17.07 -13.99 1.59
N PRO A 77 16.10 -14.74 1.05
CA PRO A 77 14.96 -14.16 0.32
C PRO A 77 14.16 -13.11 1.11
N THR A 78 13.92 -13.34 2.40
CA THR A 78 13.19 -12.40 3.27
C THR A 78 13.92 -11.07 3.44
N ALA A 79 15.24 -11.13 3.64
CA ALA A 79 16.11 -9.95 3.73
C ALA A 79 16.22 -9.23 2.37
N ALA A 80 16.30 -9.98 1.27
CA ALA A 80 16.33 -9.43 -0.09
C ALA A 80 15.03 -8.66 -0.42
N ARG A 81 13.85 -9.21 -0.12
CA ARG A 81 12.56 -8.52 -0.27
C ARG A 81 12.48 -7.24 0.56
N SER A 82 12.93 -7.30 1.81
CA SER A 82 12.96 -6.14 2.70
C SER A 82 13.87 -5.02 2.20
N LEU A 83 15.08 -5.38 1.71
CA LEU A 83 16.02 -4.42 1.13
C LEU A 83 15.45 -3.80 -0.16
N ALA A 84 14.84 -4.62 -1.02
CA ALA A 84 14.23 -4.16 -2.26
C ALA A 84 13.11 -3.14 -2.02
N ALA A 85 12.21 -3.44 -1.07
CA ALA A 85 11.14 -2.54 -0.68
C ALA A 85 11.67 -1.21 -0.14
N ARG A 86 12.71 -1.25 0.71
CA ARG A 86 13.37 -0.05 1.26
C ARG A 86 14.03 0.80 0.18
N ALA A 87 14.80 0.20 -0.72
CA ALA A 87 15.49 0.91 -1.80
C ALA A 87 14.48 1.63 -2.72
N ARG A 88 13.33 0.99 -2.98
CA ARG A 88 12.25 1.55 -3.82
C ARG A 88 11.30 2.49 -3.07
N ARG A 89 11.45 2.64 -1.76
CA ARG A 89 10.53 3.37 -0.86
C ARG A 89 9.09 2.85 -0.94
N ASP A 90 8.91 1.57 -1.19
CA ASP A 90 7.60 0.91 -1.20
C ASP A 90 7.23 0.50 0.23
N THR A 91 6.55 1.41 0.93
CA THR A 91 6.16 1.19 2.33
C THR A 91 5.16 0.05 2.49
N ARG A 92 4.28 -0.17 1.52
CA ARG A 92 3.28 -1.25 1.57
C ARG A 92 3.95 -2.61 1.43
N ALA A 93 4.88 -2.76 0.50
CA ALA A 93 5.64 -3.99 0.35
C ALA A 93 6.51 -4.28 1.60
N LEU A 94 7.09 -3.23 2.20
CA LEU A 94 7.87 -3.37 3.42
C LEU A 94 7.02 -3.83 4.61
N GLU A 95 5.85 -3.23 4.83
CA GLU A 95 4.92 -3.63 5.90
C GLU A 95 4.43 -5.07 5.73
N ALA A 96 4.10 -5.47 4.49
CA ALA A 96 3.69 -6.84 4.20
C ALA A 96 4.81 -7.87 4.48
N GLU A 97 6.06 -7.57 4.12
CA GLU A 97 7.18 -8.45 4.39
C GLU A 97 7.52 -8.52 5.90
N ILE A 98 7.38 -7.42 6.64
CA ILE A 98 7.52 -7.42 8.10
C ILE A 98 6.49 -8.37 8.73
N ALA A 99 5.22 -8.25 8.36
CA ALA A 99 4.17 -9.12 8.88
C ALA A 99 4.41 -10.60 8.52
N HIS A 100 4.91 -10.87 7.31
CA HIS A 100 5.31 -12.22 6.90
C HIS A 100 6.46 -12.77 7.75
N GLN A 101 7.51 -11.97 8.02
CA GLN A 101 8.62 -12.38 8.86
C GLN A 101 8.20 -12.64 10.30
N GLU A 102 7.36 -11.77 10.88
CA GLU A 102 6.81 -11.96 12.22
C GLU A 102 6.01 -13.26 12.32
N ALA A 103 5.17 -13.57 11.33
CA ALA A 103 4.43 -14.82 11.26
C ALA A 103 5.36 -16.05 11.13
N ALA A 104 6.40 -15.96 10.29
CA ALA A 104 7.38 -17.04 10.12
C ALA A 104 8.23 -17.29 11.37
N ILE A 105 8.61 -16.24 12.09
CA ILE A 105 9.30 -16.33 13.39
C ILE A 105 8.38 -16.98 14.42
N ALA A 106 7.12 -16.54 14.51
CA ALA A 106 6.13 -17.13 15.41
C ALA A 106 5.86 -18.61 15.11
N ALA A 107 5.90 -19.00 13.83
CA ALA A 107 5.77 -20.39 13.38
C ALA A 107 7.05 -21.22 13.54
N GLY A 108 8.17 -20.61 13.93
CA GLY A 108 9.48 -21.28 14.06
C GLY A 108 10.12 -21.66 12.73
N THR A 109 9.65 -21.12 11.60
CA THR A 109 10.18 -21.38 10.26
C THR A 109 11.24 -20.37 9.82
N LEU A 110 11.39 -19.27 10.56
CA LEU A 110 12.44 -18.28 10.39
C LEU A 110 13.15 -18.06 11.73
N ASP A 111 14.47 -18.24 11.75
CA ASP A 111 15.30 -17.92 12.91
C ASP A 111 15.74 -16.44 12.85
N PRO A 112 15.27 -15.58 13.78
CA PRO A 112 15.64 -14.16 13.78
C PRO A 112 17.10 -13.91 14.20
N THR A 113 17.79 -14.92 14.73
CA THR A 113 19.19 -14.83 15.16
C THR A 113 20.17 -15.30 14.07
N ALA A 114 19.65 -15.96 13.03
CA ALA A 114 20.45 -16.42 11.91
C ALA A 114 20.96 -15.26 11.05
N SER A 115 22.13 -15.47 10.42
CA SER A 115 22.68 -14.50 9.48
C SER A 115 21.72 -14.26 8.31
N PRO A 116 21.38 -13.00 7.96
CA PRO A 116 20.57 -12.69 6.79
C PRO A 116 21.37 -12.82 5.48
N VAL A 117 22.66 -13.13 5.57
CA VAL A 117 23.56 -13.33 4.44
C VAL A 117 23.67 -14.81 4.14
N THR A 118 23.41 -15.22 2.90
CA THR A 118 23.62 -16.60 2.45
C THR A 118 25.12 -16.88 2.31
N PRO A 119 25.61 -18.05 2.79
CA PRO A 119 26.96 -18.47 2.48
C PRO A 119 27.10 -18.65 0.97
N TYR A 120 28.06 -17.93 0.40
CA TYR A 120 28.40 -17.83 -1.02
C TYR A 120 28.20 -19.15 -1.81
N HIS A 121 27.29 -19.17 -2.79
CA HIS A 121 27.34 -20.10 -3.90
C HIS A 121 27.88 -19.34 -5.10
N GLY A 122 29.16 -19.53 -5.41
CA GLY A 122 29.77 -18.96 -6.60
C GLY A 122 28.92 -19.26 -7.83
N HIS A 123 28.56 -18.23 -8.58
CA HIS A 123 27.99 -18.41 -9.91
C HIS A 123 29.07 -19.07 -10.78
N HIS A 124 28.88 -20.35 -11.12
CA HIS A 124 29.65 -20.98 -12.20
C HIS A 124 29.38 -20.20 -13.49
N PRO A 125 30.41 -19.92 -14.32
CA PRO A 125 30.31 -19.14 -15.56
C PRO A 125 29.30 -19.71 -16.56
#